data_AF-G4YR09-F1
#
_entry.id   AF-G4YR09-F1
#
_cell.length_a   1.000
_cell.length_b   1.000
_cell.length_c   1.000
_cell.angle_alpha   90.00
_cell.angle_beta   90.00
_cell.angle_gamma   90.00
#
_symmetry.space_group_name_H-M   'P 1'
#
loop_
_entity.id
_entity.type
_entity.pdbx_description
1 polymer ?
#
loop_
_entity_poly.entity_id
_entity_poly.type
_entity_poly.pdbx_seq_one_letter_code
_entity_poly.pdbx_strand_id
1 'polypeptide(L)'
;VHGTFVHNHDVTADSFAALPSSRGLDDARIEARVEGMLAVGSKRSKIYDYLLSHGQNVVKSDVDNMVRNHVASLTSTDDNERTAVEVAGFASADAGNVVTVDETAAGETGVISLSSSFMRRMYARFSELLLIDCSHKTNRYV
;
A
#
# COMPACT_ATOMS: atom_id res chain seq x y z
N VAL A 1 -35.08 -29.73 4.48
CA VAL A 1 -35.80 -28.53 5.00
C VAL A 1 -35.16 -27.33 4.33
N HIS A 2 -35.86 -26.66 3.41
CA HIS A 2 -35.36 -25.42 2.81
C HIS A 2 -35.69 -24.28 3.77
N GLY A 3 -34.66 -23.75 4.43
CA GLY A 3 -34.83 -22.59 5.32
C GLY A 3 -35.25 -21.36 4.51
N THR A 4 -36.31 -20.70 4.93
CA THR A 4 -36.68 -19.36 4.47
C THR A 4 -35.73 -18.36 5.11
N PHE A 5 -34.80 -17.83 4.33
CA PHE A 5 -33.93 -16.73 4.76
C PHE A 5 -34.66 -15.42 4.49
N VAL A 6 -34.92 -14.65 5.55
CA VAL A 6 -35.55 -13.33 5.48
C VAL A 6 -34.57 -12.32 6.06
N HIS A 7 -34.34 -11.21 5.37
CA HIS A 7 -33.50 -10.14 5.91
C HIS A 7 -34.21 -9.47 7.09
N ASN A 8 -33.45 -9.11 8.12
CA ASN A 8 -33.94 -8.36 9.29
C ASN A 8 -34.02 -6.84 9.04
N HIS A 9 -33.80 -6.40 7.80
CA HIS A 9 -33.81 -5.01 7.35
C HIS A 9 -34.32 -4.95 5.91
N ASP A 10 -34.80 -3.78 5.51
CA ASP A 10 -35.21 -3.53 4.13
C ASP A 10 -33.97 -3.51 3.22
N VAL A 11 -33.96 -4.41 2.24
CA VAL A 11 -32.98 -4.41 1.17
C VAL A 11 -33.53 -3.52 0.05
N THR A 12 -33.02 -2.29 -0.03
CA THR A 12 -33.42 -1.29 -1.02
C THR A 12 -32.34 -1.11 -2.09
N ALA A 13 -32.71 -0.55 -3.25
CA ALA A 13 -31.76 -0.19 -4.29
C ALA A 13 -30.66 0.75 -3.77
N ASP A 14 -31.03 1.70 -2.88
CA ASP A 14 -30.08 2.62 -2.25
C ASP A 14 -29.08 1.89 -1.34
N SER A 15 -29.54 0.90 -0.58
CA SER A 15 -28.66 0.09 0.26
C SER A 15 -27.66 -0.72 -0.57
N PHE A 16 -28.08 -1.22 -1.73
CA PHE A 16 -27.22 -1.92 -2.67
C PHE A 16 -26.22 -0.97 -3.36
N ALA A 17 -26.67 0.23 -3.75
CA ALA A 17 -25.83 1.24 -4.38
C ALA A 17 -24.71 1.75 -3.44
N ALA A 18 -24.96 1.78 -2.13
CA ALA A 18 -23.95 2.19 -1.15
C ALA A 18 -22.86 1.13 -0.87
N LEU A 19 -23.04 -0.12 -1.32
CA LEU A 19 -22.04 -1.18 -1.10
C LEU A 19 -20.71 -0.84 -1.79
N PRO A 20 -19.55 -1.16 -1.17
CA PRO A 20 -18.25 -0.93 -1.80
C PRO A 20 -18.10 -1.57 -3.19
N SER A 21 -18.70 -2.74 -3.41
CA SER A 21 -18.67 -3.44 -4.71
C SER A 21 -19.49 -2.77 -5.81
N SER A 22 -20.44 -1.91 -5.43
CA SER A 22 -21.34 -1.23 -6.35
C SER A 22 -20.91 0.21 -6.61
N ARG A 23 -19.90 0.72 -5.88
CA ARG A 23 -19.37 2.08 -5.98
C ARG A 23 -18.09 2.10 -6.79
N GLY A 24 -17.86 3.17 -7.53
CA GLY A 24 -16.67 3.29 -8.37
C GLY A 24 -16.81 4.34 -9.45
N LEU A 25 -15.77 4.41 -10.28
CA LEU A 25 -15.79 5.15 -11.53
C LEU A 25 -15.94 4.16 -12.68
N ASP A 26 -16.92 4.41 -13.54
CA ASP A 26 -17.26 3.52 -14.66
C ASP A 26 -16.81 4.09 -16.02
N ASP A 27 -16.28 5.33 -16.05
CA ASP A 27 -15.83 6.02 -17.26
C ASP A 27 -14.40 6.56 -17.11
N ALA A 28 -13.49 6.02 -17.93
CA ALA A 28 -12.08 6.41 -17.96
C ALA A 28 -11.86 7.91 -18.27
N ARG A 29 -12.77 8.58 -18.99
CA ARG A 29 -12.68 10.02 -19.27
C ARG A 29 -12.95 10.84 -18.01
N ILE A 30 -13.88 10.39 -17.17
CA ILE A 30 -14.19 11.00 -15.89
C ILE A 30 -13.02 10.78 -14.93
N GLU A 31 -12.47 9.56 -14.90
CA GLU A 31 -11.28 9.23 -14.11
C GLU A 31 -10.10 10.14 -14.45
N ALA A 32 -9.73 10.27 -15.73
CA ALA A 32 -8.65 11.16 -16.17
C ALA A 32 -8.92 12.63 -15.82
N ARG A 33 -10.19 13.07 -15.86
CA ARG A 33 -10.56 14.42 -15.44
C ARG A 33 -10.39 14.62 -13.94
N VAL A 34 -10.79 13.64 -13.13
CA VAL A 34 -10.63 13.66 -11.67
C VAL A 34 -9.15 13.67 -11.30
N GLU A 35 -8.32 12.89 -11.98
CA GLU A 35 -6.86 12.93 -11.82
C GLU A 35 -6.31 14.34 -12.05
N GLY A 36 -6.72 15.00 -13.14
CA GLY A 36 -6.36 16.40 -13.38
C GLY A 36 -6.87 17.35 -12.30
N MET A 37 -8.06 17.12 -11.74
CA MET A 37 -8.60 17.90 -10.62
C MET A 37 -7.80 17.72 -9.34
N LEU A 38 -7.33 16.50 -9.07
CA LEU A 38 -6.47 16.16 -7.93
C LEU A 38 -5.11 16.86 -8.07
N ALA A 39 -4.49 16.79 -9.26
CA ALA A 39 -3.19 17.39 -9.54
C ALA A 39 -3.17 18.91 -9.33
N VAL A 40 -4.25 19.62 -9.64
CA VAL A 40 -4.37 21.08 -9.40
C VAL A 40 -4.87 21.43 -7.99
N GLY A 41 -5.04 20.45 -7.11
CA GLY A 41 -5.48 20.67 -5.72
C GLY A 41 -6.95 21.11 -5.61
N SER A 42 -7.83 20.62 -6.49
CA SER A 42 -9.26 20.96 -6.41
C SER A 42 -9.87 20.54 -5.07
N LYS A 43 -10.82 21.35 -4.57
CA LYS A 43 -11.55 21.03 -3.33
C LYS A 43 -12.30 19.70 -3.47
N ARG A 44 -12.28 18.89 -2.41
CA ARG A 44 -13.00 17.60 -2.32
C ARG A 44 -14.49 17.71 -2.69
N SER A 45 -15.16 18.78 -2.23
CA SER A 45 -16.56 19.03 -2.59
C SER A 45 -16.76 19.21 -4.10
N LYS A 46 -15.84 19.92 -4.76
CA LYS A 46 -15.90 20.15 -6.21
C LYS A 46 -15.68 18.86 -7.00
N ILE A 47 -14.80 17.98 -6.52
CA ILE A 47 -14.59 16.64 -7.11
C ILE A 47 -15.86 15.79 -6.92
N TYR A 48 -16.45 15.80 -5.73
CA TYR A 48 -17.68 15.07 -5.44
C TYR A 48 -18.87 15.55 -6.29
N ASP A 49 -19.09 16.86 -6.40
CA ASP A 49 -20.15 17.45 -7.23
C ASP A 49 -19.94 17.12 -8.73
N TYR A 50 -18.69 17.10 -9.19
CA TYR A 50 -18.35 16.68 -10.55
C TYR A 50 -18.74 15.22 -10.79
N LEU A 51 -18.35 14.31 -9.89
CA LEU A 51 -18.65 12.88 -10.00
C LEU A 51 -20.17 12.61 -10.00
N LEU A 52 -20.91 13.25 -9.08
CA LEU A 52 -22.37 13.14 -9.02
C LEU A 52 -23.05 13.67 -10.28
N SER A 53 -22.63 14.83 -10.79
CA SER A 53 -23.21 15.42 -12.01
C SER A 53 -22.91 14.61 -13.27
N HIS A 54 -21.95 13.70 -13.22
CA HIS A 54 -21.60 12.78 -14.31
C HIS A 54 -22.02 11.33 -14.00
N GLY A 55 -22.98 11.14 -13.09
CA GLY A 55 -23.65 9.87 -12.85
C GLY A 55 -22.76 8.79 -12.20
N GLN A 56 -21.64 9.15 -11.61
CA GLN A 56 -20.76 8.18 -10.95
C GLN A 56 -21.33 7.81 -9.58
N ASN A 57 -21.36 6.51 -9.28
CA ASN A 57 -21.82 6.02 -7.99
C ASN A 57 -20.69 6.09 -6.95
N VAL A 58 -20.59 7.23 -6.29
CA VAL A 58 -19.56 7.49 -5.27
C VAL A 58 -20.18 8.12 -4.03
N VAL A 59 -19.55 7.93 -2.89
CA VAL A 59 -19.84 8.67 -1.65
C VAL A 59 -18.64 9.51 -1.25
N LYS A 60 -18.82 10.42 -0.28
CA LYS A 60 -17.77 11.37 0.13
C LYS A 60 -16.46 10.70 0.55
N SER A 61 -16.53 9.53 1.20
CA SER A 61 -15.34 8.79 1.63
C SER A 61 -14.52 8.27 0.45
N ASP A 62 -15.12 8.06 -0.73
CA ASP A 62 -14.38 7.67 -1.93
C ASP A 62 -13.50 8.81 -2.40
N VAL A 63 -14.01 10.04 -2.39
CA VAL A 63 -13.22 11.24 -2.72
C VAL A 63 -12.13 11.50 -1.68
N ASP A 64 -12.40 11.27 -0.39
CA ASP A 64 -11.38 11.34 0.65
C ASP A 64 -10.26 10.33 0.40
N ASN A 65 -10.60 9.10 0.00
CA ASN A 65 -9.64 8.06 -0.36
C ASN A 65 -8.84 8.42 -1.62
N MET A 66 -9.49 8.92 -2.68
CA MET A 66 -8.81 9.37 -3.90
C MET A 66 -7.79 10.48 -3.60
N VAL A 67 -8.15 11.48 -2.79
CA VAL A 67 -7.22 12.53 -2.38
C VAL A 67 -6.08 11.97 -1.53
N ARG A 68 -6.37 11.06 -0.59
CA ARG A 68 -5.33 10.43 0.23
C ARG A 68 -4.35 9.65 -0.63
N ASN A 69 -4.83 8.88 -1.59
CA ASN A 69 -4.00 8.10 -2.51
C ASN A 69 -3.16 9.01 -3.41
N HIS A 70 -3.72 10.10 -3.93
CA HIS A 70 -2.98 11.07 -4.73
C HIS A 70 -1.85 11.72 -3.92
N VAL A 71 -2.14 12.18 -2.70
CA VAL A 71 -1.10 12.74 -1.82
C VAL A 71 -0.04 11.70 -1.51
N ALA A 72 -0.44 10.46 -1.19
CA ALA A 72 0.49 9.35 -0.95
C ALA A 72 1.38 9.11 -2.17
N SER A 73 0.85 9.17 -3.39
CA SER A 73 1.62 9.05 -4.63
C SER A 73 2.62 10.18 -4.85
N LEU A 74 2.33 11.39 -4.38
CA LEU A 74 3.26 12.53 -4.46
C LEU A 74 4.34 12.50 -3.38
N THR A 75 4.00 11.97 -2.20
CA THR A 75 4.88 11.94 -1.02
C THR A 75 5.63 10.63 -0.86
N SER A 76 5.22 9.59 -1.59
CA SER A 76 5.98 8.35 -1.73
C SER A 76 7.29 8.71 -2.39
N THR A 77 8.27 9.09 -1.58
CA THR A 77 9.67 8.78 -1.89
C THR A 77 9.63 7.31 -2.25
N ASP A 78 10.10 6.94 -3.44
CA ASP A 78 10.05 5.55 -3.87
C ASP A 78 10.63 4.67 -2.75
N ASP A 79 9.75 3.93 -2.07
CA ASP A 79 10.15 3.15 -0.90
C ASP A 79 11.19 2.11 -1.33
N ASN A 80 11.16 1.71 -2.61
CA ASN A 80 12.17 0.87 -3.22
C ASN A 80 13.51 1.58 -3.29
N GLU A 81 13.57 2.81 -3.82
CA GLU A 81 14.78 3.63 -3.84
C GLU A 81 15.32 3.85 -2.42
N ARG A 82 14.47 4.18 -1.45
CA ARG A 82 14.91 4.35 -0.05
C ARG A 82 15.46 3.04 0.52
N THR A 83 14.80 1.92 0.26
CA THR A 83 15.27 0.60 0.69
C THR A 83 16.60 0.23 0.04
N ALA A 84 16.77 0.55 -1.24
CA ALA A 84 18.02 0.33 -1.97
C ALA A 84 19.18 1.13 -1.37
N VAL A 85 18.93 2.40 -1.00
CA VAL A 85 19.91 3.25 -0.30
C VAL A 85 20.30 2.65 1.05
N GLU A 86 19.35 2.19 1.85
CA GLU A 86 19.63 1.58 3.16
C GLU A 86 20.40 0.25 3.03
N VAL A 87 20.01 -0.59 2.07
CA VAL A 87 20.71 -1.84 1.74
C VAL A 87 22.16 -1.58 1.32
N ALA A 88 22.38 -0.61 0.42
CA ALA A 88 23.71 -0.19 0.00
C ALA A 88 24.52 0.41 1.16
N GLY A 89 23.87 1.24 1.99
CA GLY A 89 24.45 1.80 3.20
C GLY A 89 24.94 0.72 4.16
N PHE A 90 24.11 -0.27 4.45
CA PHE A 90 24.48 -1.42 5.28
C PHE A 90 25.65 -2.20 4.67
N ALA A 91 25.62 -2.50 3.37
CA ALA A 91 26.70 -3.22 2.70
C ALA A 91 28.04 -2.45 2.76
N SER A 92 27.99 -1.12 2.63
CA SER A 92 29.18 -0.25 2.67
C SER A 92 29.72 0.04 4.07
N ALA A 93 28.91 -0.14 5.12
CA ALA A 93 29.28 0.20 6.49
C ALA A 93 30.44 -0.65 7.03
N ASP A 94 30.60 -1.89 6.55
CA ASP A 94 31.71 -2.78 6.88
C ASP A 94 31.94 -3.76 5.72
N ALA A 95 33.18 -3.91 5.25
CA ALA A 95 33.53 -4.80 4.14
C ALA A 95 33.21 -6.29 4.38
N GLY A 96 33.01 -6.69 5.64
CA GLY A 96 32.57 -8.02 6.03
C GLY A 96 31.05 -8.21 6.06
N ASN A 97 30.26 -7.13 5.88
CA ASN A 97 28.81 -7.20 5.71
C ASN A 97 28.48 -7.83 4.36
N VAL A 98 27.44 -8.65 4.33
CA VAL A 98 26.95 -9.31 3.11
C VAL A 98 25.47 -9.03 2.99
N VAL A 99 25.06 -8.61 1.80
CA VAL A 99 23.66 -8.43 1.42
C VAL A 99 23.40 -9.19 0.13
N THR A 100 22.27 -9.88 0.06
CA THR A 100 21.73 -10.43 -1.19
C THR A 100 20.28 -9.98 -1.35
N VAL A 101 19.92 -9.63 -2.57
CA VAL A 101 18.56 -9.26 -2.97
C VAL A 101 18.18 -10.21 -4.10
N ASP A 102 17.20 -11.06 -3.86
CA ASP A 102 16.66 -11.99 -4.84
C ASP A 102 15.39 -11.39 -5.44
N GLU A 103 15.42 -11.18 -6.76
CA GLU A 103 14.30 -10.66 -7.53
C GLU A 103 13.52 -11.80 -8.21
N THR A 104 12.22 -11.60 -8.38
CA THR A 104 11.39 -12.51 -9.19
C THR A 104 11.65 -12.30 -10.67
N ALA A 105 11.18 -13.23 -11.51
CA ALA A 105 11.25 -13.10 -12.97
C ALA A 105 10.52 -11.85 -13.52
N ALA A 106 9.62 -11.25 -12.73
CA ALA A 106 8.91 -10.01 -13.07
C ALA A 106 9.67 -8.74 -12.63
N GLY A 107 10.83 -8.86 -11.99
CA GLY A 107 11.60 -7.73 -11.45
C GLY A 107 11.11 -7.22 -10.10
N GLU A 108 10.28 -8.00 -9.40
CA GLU A 108 9.82 -7.66 -8.04
C GLU A 108 10.82 -8.19 -7.01
N THR A 109 11.18 -7.39 -6.01
CA THR A 109 12.03 -7.83 -4.90
C THR A 109 11.31 -8.91 -4.08
N GLY A 110 11.85 -10.13 -4.08
CA GLY A 110 11.28 -11.27 -3.36
C GLY A 110 11.86 -11.43 -1.95
N VAL A 111 13.18 -11.56 -1.84
CA VAL A 111 13.86 -11.81 -0.56
C VAL A 111 15.09 -10.91 -0.43
N ILE A 112 15.24 -10.26 0.73
CA ILE A 112 16.44 -9.52 1.10
C ILE A 112 17.08 -10.26 2.29
N SER A 113 18.34 -10.69 2.12
CA SER A 113 19.13 -11.29 3.20
C SER A 113 20.26 -10.35 3.60
N LEU A 114 20.38 -10.06 4.90
CA LEU A 114 21.41 -9.19 5.47
C LEU A 114 22.21 -9.96 6.52
N SER A 115 23.53 -9.84 6.49
CA SER A 115 24.40 -10.44 7.51
C SER A 115 25.58 -9.53 7.81
N SER A 116 25.67 -9.04 9.04
CA SER A 116 26.79 -8.18 9.45
C SER A 116 28.09 -8.97 9.60
N SER A 117 29.23 -8.27 9.51
CA SER A 117 30.56 -8.83 9.75
C SER A 117 30.66 -9.48 11.13
N PHE A 118 29.95 -8.93 12.11
CA PHE A 118 29.88 -9.46 13.47
C PHE A 118 29.08 -10.76 13.53
N MET A 119 27.87 -10.80 12.97
CA MET A 119 27.05 -12.02 12.94
C MET A 119 27.79 -13.18 12.26
N ARG A 120 28.47 -12.89 11.13
CA ARG A 120 29.25 -13.88 10.41
C ARG A 120 30.44 -14.42 11.23
N ARG A 121 31.15 -13.54 11.95
CA ARG A 121 32.25 -13.95 12.86
C ARG A 121 31.74 -14.78 14.03
N MET A 122 30.62 -14.41 14.62
CA MET A 122 30.00 -15.16 15.71
C MET A 122 29.57 -16.56 15.26
N TYR A 123 28.89 -16.66 14.11
CA TYR A 123 28.48 -17.94 13.55
C TYR A 123 29.68 -18.83 13.18
N ALA A 124 30.74 -18.25 12.60
CA ALA A 124 31.97 -19.00 12.29
C ALA A 124 32.68 -19.53 13.54
N ARG A 125 32.57 -18.83 14.68
CA ARG A 125 33.21 -19.21 15.94
C ARG A 125 32.36 -20.17 16.79
N PHE A 126 31.04 -20.07 16.67
CA PHE A 126 30.04 -20.77 17.47
C PHE A 126 28.90 -21.23 16.57
N SER A 127 29.16 -22.22 15.72
CA SER A 127 28.18 -22.74 14.75
C SER A 127 26.97 -23.41 15.40
N GLU A 128 27.08 -23.79 16.67
CA GLU A 128 25.98 -24.28 17.50
C GLU A 128 24.97 -23.20 17.93
N LEU A 129 25.30 -21.91 17.74
CA LEU A 129 24.42 -20.80 18.12
C LEU A 129 23.56 -20.36 16.94
N LEU A 130 22.25 -20.63 17.02
CA LEU A 130 21.26 -20.06 16.12
C LEU A 130 20.77 -18.71 16.69
N LEU A 131 21.25 -17.61 16.12
CA LEU A 131 20.82 -16.26 16.47
C LEU A 131 19.66 -15.85 15.56
N ILE A 132 18.43 -16.02 16.04
CA ILE A 132 17.21 -15.54 15.38
C ILE A 132 16.85 -14.18 15.97
N ASP A 133 16.88 -13.12 15.17
CA ASP A 133 16.25 -11.87 15.58
C ASP A 133 14.73 -12.02 15.50
N CYS A 134 14.06 -12.03 16.66
CA CYS A 134 12.61 -11.99 16.75
C CYS A 134 12.16 -10.58 17.14
N SER A 135 12.39 -9.60 16.28
CA SER A 135 11.81 -8.27 16.43
C SER A 135 10.32 -8.29 16.09
N HIS A 136 9.48 -8.74 17.02
CA HIS A 136 8.03 -8.57 16.90
C HIS A 136 7.64 -7.17 17.44
N LYS A 137 7.15 -6.29 16.54
CA LYS A 137 6.49 -5.00 16.81
C LYS A 137 7.36 -3.77 17.17
N THR A 138 8.18 -3.27 16.24
CA THR A 138 8.71 -1.87 16.34
C THR A 138 8.14 -0.89 15.30
N ASN A 139 7.35 -1.34 14.32
CA ASN A 139 6.54 -0.44 13.49
C ASN A 139 5.21 -0.08 14.18
N ARG A 140 5.25 0.65 15.29
CA ARG A 140 4.08 1.40 15.78
C ARG A 140 4.40 2.88 15.66
N TYR A 141 3.76 3.53 14.68
CA TYR A 141 3.77 4.98 14.51
C TYR A 141 3.41 5.67 15.83
N VAL A 142 4.27 6.61 16.24
CA VAL A 142 3.91 7.73 17.14
C VAL A 142 3.67 8.94 16.25
#